data_AF-A0AAV2STP9-F1
#
_entry.id   AF-A0AAV2STP9-F1
#
_cell.length_a   1.000
_cell.length_b   1.000
_cell.length_c   1.000
_cell.angle_alpha   90.00
_cell.angle_beta   90.00
_cell.angle_gamma   90.00
#
_symmetry.space_group_name_H-M   'P 1'
#
loop_
_entity.id
_entity.type
_entity.pdbx_description
1 polymer ?
#
loop_
_entity_poly.entity_id
_entity_poly.type
_entity_poly.pdbx_seq_one_letter_code
_entity_poly.pdbx_strand_id
1 'polypeptide(L)'
;MTRIFVVIKLRRTTIQQNPMSEDQLKSTRDKIRQYQKRSEATLEKDRLLAKKLLQIGRKERAKLLLRKKHFVEEQLKNTDGQLENIEKMILDVEFSQIELKT
;
A
#
# COMPACT_ATOMS: atom_id res chain seq x y z
N MET A 1 46.66 12.13 -25.29
CA MET A 1 46.05 13.44 -24.98
C MET A 1 45.21 13.80 -26.21
N THR A 2 43.87 13.81 -26.28
CA THR A 2 42.86 14.34 -25.37
C THR A 2 41.48 13.88 -25.91
N ARG A 3 40.99 12.69 -25.53
CA ARG A 3 39.60 12.25 -25.85
C ARG A 3 38.93 11.42 -24.75
N ILE A 4 39.61 11.25 -23.62
CA ILE A 4 39.10 10.51 -22.45
C ILE A 4 38.22 11.41 -21.57
N PHE A 5 38.26 12.74 -21.75
CA PHE A 5 37.62 13.70 -20.83
C PHE A 5 36.21 14.20 -21.25
N VAL A 6 35.70 13.85 -22.44
CA VAL A 6 34.36 14.32 -22.90
C VAL A 6 33.25 13.30 -22.64
N VAL A 7 33.57 12.02 -22.47
CA VAL A 7 32.55 10.98 -22.18
C VAL A 7 32.19 10.92 -20.69
N ILE A 8 32.88 11.70 -19.84
CA ILE A 8 32.63 11.81 -18.38
C ILE A 8 31.63 12.95 -18.08
N LYS A 9 30.72 13.27 -19.01
CA LYS A 9 29.66 14.28 -18.80
C LYS A 9 28.26 13.88 -19.25
N LEU A 10 27.98 12.57 -19.38
CA LEU A 10 26.61 12.04 -19.30
C LEU A 10 26.54 10.94 -18.23
N ARG A 11 26.97 11.28 -17.02
CA ARG A 11 26.57 10.56 -15.80
C ARG A 11 25.33 11.24 -15.23
N ARG A 12 24.18 10.59 -15.36
CA ARG A 12 23.05 10.51 -14.42
C ARG A 12 22.17 9.40 -15.02
N THR A 13 22.32 8.16 -14.56
CA THR A 13 21.24 7.46 -13.83
C THR A 13 19.89 7.72 -14.50
N THR A 14 19.19 6.72 -15.01
CA THR A 14 18.48 5.80 -14.12
C THR A 14 17.93 4.69 -14.99
N ILE A 15 17.98 3.46 -14.49
CA ILE A 15 17.12 2.35 -14.88
C ILE A 15 15.70 2.93 -14.99
N GLN A 16 15.22 3.21 -16.21
CA GLN A 16 13.87 3.75 -16.38
C GLN A 16 12.90 2.59 -16.15
N GLN A 17 12.70 2.30 -14.85
CA GLN A 17 11.46 1.76 -14.33
C GLN A 17 10.36 2.51 -15.07
N ASN A 18 9.51 1.78 -15.80
CA ASN A 18 8.36 2.37 -16.47
C ASN A 18 7.63 3.22 -15.42
N PRO A 19 7.67 4.57 -15.49
CA PRO A 19 7.08 5.39 -14.46
C PRO A 19 5.59 5.08 -14.48
N MET A 20 5.07 4.53 -13.38
CA MET A 20 3.64 4.33 -13.24
C MET A 20 2.97 5.68 -13.48
N SER A 21 2.03 5.71 -14.42
CA SER A 21 1.28 6.92 -14.72
C SER A 21 0.48 7.36 -13.48
N GLU A 22 0.20 8.65 -13.36
CA GLU A 22 -0.62 9.22 -12.29
C GLU A 22 -1.96 8.46 -12.13
N ASP A 23 -2.61 8.12 -13.24
CA ASP A 23 -3.84 7.31 -13.26
C ASP A 23 -3.64 5.89 -12.70
N GLN A 24 -2.48 5.27 -12.95
CA GLN A 24 -2.15 3.94 -12.43
C GLN A 24 -1.91 3.99 -10.92
N LEU A 25 -1.26 5.04 -10.43
CA LEU A 25 -1.07 5.28 -8.98
C LEU A 25 -2.43 5.50 -8.30
N LYS A 26 -3.30 6.34 -8.87
CA LYS A 26 -4.66 6.58 -8.38
C LYS A 26 -5.49 5.30 -8.35
N SER A 27 -5.45 4.49 -9.41
CA SER A 27 -6.13 3.19 -9.45
C SER A 27 -5.62 2.23 -8.35
N THR A 28 -4.30 2.23 -8.10
CA THR A 28 -3.68 1.37 -7.08
C THR A 28 -4.09 1.82 -5.67
N ARG A 29 -4.07 3.13 -5.40
CA ARG A 29 -4.58 3.73 -4.15
C ARG A 29 -6.01 3.30 -3.87
N ASP A 30 -6.89 3.40 -4.87
CA ASP A 30 -8.31 3.10 -4.70
C ASP A 30 -8.56 1.60 -4.44
N LYS A 31 -7.76 0.70 -5.04
CA LYS A 31 -7.78 -0.74 -4.75
C LYS A 31 -7.37 -1.03 -3.30
N ILE A 32 -6.34 -0.37 -2.80
CA ILE A 32 -5.89 -0.52 -1.40
C ILE A 32 -6.99 -0.07 -0.44
N ARG A 33 -7.59 1.10 -0.69
CA ARG A 33 -8.73 1.60 0.11
C ARG A 33 -9.92 0.64 0.09
N GLN A 34 -10.22 0.04 -1.07
CA GLN A 34 -11.27 -0.96 -1.17
C GLN A 34 -10.95 -2.22 -0.36
N TYR A 35 -9.69 -2.68 -0.38
CA TYR A 35 -9.23 -3.81 0.42
C TYR A 35 -9.33 -3.52 1.92
N GLN A 36 -8.91 -2.33 2.37
CA GLN A 36 -9.03 -1.90 3.77
C GLN A 36 -10.49 -1.97 4.24
N LYS A 37 -11.41 -1.35 3.50
CA LYS A 37 -12.85 -1.36 3.82
C LYS A 37 -13.45 -2.77 3.89
N ARG A 38 -13.07 -3.66 2.98
CA ARG A 38 -13.52 -5.07 2.99
C ARG A 38 -12.96 -5.84 4.20
N SER A 39 -11.72 -5.56 4.56
CA SER A 39 -11.03 -6.18 5.70
C SER A 39 -11.63 -5.73 7.03
N GLU A 40 -11.91 -4.44 7.20
CA GLU A 40 -12.62 -3.90 8.38
C GLU A 40 -14.01 -4.52 8.56
N ALA A 41 -14.79 -4.62 7.48
CA ALA A 41 -16.11 -5.27 7.52
C ALA A 41 -16.02 -6.76 7.90
N THR A 42 -14.93 -7.43 7.53
CA THR A 42 -14.68 -8.84 7.89
C THR A 42 -14.25 -8.96 9.35
N LEU A 43 -13.41 -8.05 9.85
CA LEU A 43 -12.97 -7.98 11.24
C LEU A 43 -14.14 -7.82 12.21
N GLU A 44 -15.10 -6.94 11.90
CA GLU A 44 -16.26 -6.75 12.77
C GLU A 44 -17.14 -8.01 12.82
N LYS A 45 -17.32 -8.70 11.68
CA LYS A 45 -18.04 -9.98 11.63
C LYS A 45 -17.34 -11.06 12.46
N ASP A 46 -16.02 -11.20 12.30
CA ASP A 46 -15.21 -12.18 13.04
C ASP A 46 -15.24 -11.87 14.56
N ARG A 47 -15.25 -10.60 14.96
CA ARG A 47 -15.39 -10.17 16.36
C ARG A 47 -16.73 -10.61 16.96
N LEU A 48 -17.84 -10.35 16.26
CA LEU A 48 -19.17 -10.77 16.70
C LEU A 48 -19.30 -12.28 16.77
N LEU A 49 -18.72 -13.01 15.81
CA LEU A 49 -18.72 -14.47 15.79
C LEU A 49 -17.89 -15.06 16.94
N ALA A 50 -16.72 -14.50 17.22
CA ALA A 50 -15.89 -14.91 18.34
C ALA A 50 -16.63 -14.71 19.68
N LYS A 51 -17.33 -13.59 19.87
CA LYS A 51 -18.14 -13.33 21.07
C LYS A 51 -19.23 -14.39 21.24
N LYS A 52 -19.94 -14.74 20.17
CA LYS A 52 -20.96 -15.81 20.19
C LYS A 52 -20.35 -17.18 20.52
N LEU A 53 -19.19 -17.52 19.95
CA LEU A 53 -18.52 -18.79 20.22
C LEU A 53 -18.03 -18.93 21.66
N LEU A 54 -17.60 -17.83 22.28
CA LEU A 54 -17.25 -17.81 23.70
C LEU A 54 -18.47 -18.07 24.60
N GLN A 55 -19.63 -17.50 24.26
CA GLN A 55 -20.88 -17.75 25.00
C GLN A 55 -21.34 -19.21 24.91
N ILE A 56 -21.12 -19.86 23.75
CA ILE A 56 -21.47 -21.27 23.52
C ILE A 56 -20.40 -22.23 24.10
N GLY A 57 -19.32 -21.71 24.71
CA GLY A 57 -18.24 -22.51 25.31
C GLY A 57 -17.23 -23.09 24.31
N ARG A 58 -17.30 -22.73 23.03
CA ARG A 58 -16.38 -23.21 21.96
C ARG A 58 -15.09 -22.39 21.90
N LYS A 59 -14.27 -22.50 22.95
CA LYS A 59 -13.03 -21.72 23.14
C LYS A 59 -12.01 -21.87 22.01
N GLU A 60 -11.77 -23.08 21.52
CA GLU A 60 -10.79 -23.33 20.45
C GLU A 60 -11.14 -22.62 19.14
N ARG A 61 -12.43 -22.63 18.76
CA ARG A 61 -12.91 -21.92 17.57
C ARG A 61 -12.84 -20.41 17.74
N ALA A 62 -13.13 -19.90 18.93
CA ALA A 62 -12.96 -18.48 19.23
C ALA A 62 -11.48 -18.05 19.14
N LYS A 63 -10.56 -18.86 19.68
CA LYS A 63 -9.11 -18.60 19.60
C LYS A 63 -8.60 -18.56 18.16
N LEU A 64 -9.09 -19.45 17.30
CA LEU A 64 -8.74 -19.45 15.87
C LEU A 64 -9.18 -18.14 15.17
N LEU A 65 -10.41 -17.68 15.44
CA LEU A 65 -10.90 -16.42 14.88
C LEU A 65 -10.10 -15.21 15.38
N LEU A 66 -9.70 -15.20 16.65
CA LEU A 66 -8.87 -14.12 17.19
C LEU A 66 -7.46 -14.09 16.56
N ARG A 67 -6.88 -15.26 16.24
CA ARG A 67 -5.61 -15.31 15.49
C ARG A 67 -5.76 -14.79 14.08
N LYS A 68 -6.83 -15.17 13.39
CA LYS A 68 -7.18 -14.64 12.06
C LYS A 68 -7.36 -13.11 12.11
N LYS A 69 -8.03 -12.60 13.15
CA LYS A 69 -8.21 -11.17 13.40
C LYS A 69 -6.87 -10.44 13.48
N HIS A 70 -5.96 -10.93 14.32
CA HIS A 70 -4.62 -10.35 14.49
C HIS A 70 -3.85 -10.29 13.16
N PHE A 71 -3.88 -11.37 12.38
CA PHE A 71 -3.22 -11.39 11.07
C PHE A 71 -3.78 -10.32 10.12
N VAL A 72 -5.11 -10.15 10.07
CA VAL A 72 -5.74 -9.11 9.24
C VAL A 72 -5.38 -7.70 9.73
N GLU A 73 -5.31 -7.47 11.04
CA GLU A 73 -4.85 -6.19 11.61
C GLU A 73 -3.41 -5.86 11.22
N GLU A 74 -2.52 -6.85 11.23
CA GLU A 74 -1.14 -6.71 10.77
C GLU A 74 -1.06 -6.39 9.27
N GLN A 75 -1.86 -7.06 8.44
CA GLN A 75 -1.93 -6.77 7.01
C GLN A 75 -2.47 -5.36 6.75
N LEU A 76 -3.49 -4.91 7.49
CA LEU A 76 -4.02 -3.54 7.40
C LEU A 76 -2.93 -2.50 7.69
N LYS A 77 -2.15 -2.69 8.75
CA LYS A 77 -1.03 -1.81 9.08
C LYS A 77 0.01 -1.71 7.96
N ASN A 78 0.32 -2.84 7.31
CA ASN A 78 1.23 -2.85 6.18
C ASN A 78 0.64 -2.10 4.97
N THR A 79 -0.67 -2.25 4.73
CA THR A 79 -1.36 -1.52 3.65
C THR A 79 -1.42 -0.01 3.90
N ASP A 80 -1.47 0.44 5.16
CA ASP A 80 -1.43 1.87 5.50
C ASP A 80 -0.10 2.51 5.05
N GLY A 81 1.03 1.83 5.28
CA GLY A 81 2.33 2.30 4.81
C GLY A 81 2.46 2.29 3.29
N GLN A 82 1.86 1.31 2.61
CA GLN A 82 1.81 1.29 1.14
C GLN A 82 0.96 2.44 0.59
N LEU A 83 -0.15 2.75 1.25
CA LEU A 83 -1.03 3.85 0.86
C LEU A 83 -0.32 5.20 0.97
N GLU A 84 0.38 5.45 2.09
CA GLU A 84 1.16 6.66 2.30
C GLU A 84 2.23 6.86 1.22
N ASN A 85 2.94 5.78 0.85
CA ASN A 85 3.94 5.83 -0.21
C ASN A 85 3.32 6.16 -1.57
N ILE A 86 2.16 5.58 -1.91
CA ILE A 86 1.47 5.88 -3.17
C ILE A 86 0.98 7.33 -3.18
N GLU A 87 0.47 7.84 -2.06
CA GLU A 87 0.04 9.23 -1.95
C GLU A 87 1.22 10.20 -2.14
N LYS A 88 2.40 9.90 -1.59
CA LYS A 88 3.63 10.67 -1.86
C LYS A 88 4.02 10.63 -3.34
N MET A 89 4.02 9.45 -3.96
CA MET A 89 4.36 9.31 -5.38
C MET A 89 3.39 10.10 -6.28
N ILE A 90 2.10 10.14 -5.95
CA ILE A 90 1.11 10.94 -6.69
C ILE A 90 1.46 12.43 -6.57
N LEU A 91 1.73 12.91 -5.36
CA LEU A 91 2.10 14.31 -5.12
C LEU A 91 3.38 14.71 -5.87
N ASP A 92 4.40 13.86 -5.86
CA ASP A 92 5.66 14.11 -6.56
C ASP A 92 5.47 14.20 -8.08
N VAL A 93 4.60 13.34 -8.64
CA VAL A 93 4.25 13.36 -10.07
C VAL A 93 3.43 14.61 -10.41
N GLU A 94 2.42 14.96 -9.60
CA GLU A 94 1.60 16.15 -9.79
C GLU A 94 2.44 17.42 -9.72
N PHE A 95 3.39 17.51 -8.78
CA PHE A 95 4.32 18.63 -8.66
C PHE A 95 5.25 18.75 -9.88
N SER A 96 5.86 17.65 -10.30
CA SER A 96 6.74 17.62 -11.48
C SER A 96 6.02 18.08 -12.75
N GLN A 97 4.73 17.75 -12.90
CA GLN A 97 3.92 18.21 -14.03
C GLN A 97 3.63 19.72 -13.99
N ILE A 98 3.50 20.32 -12.81
CA ILE A 98 3.25 21.76 -12.64
C ILE A 98 4.52 22.56 -12.93
N GLU A 99 5.69 22.12 -12.42
CA GLU A 99 6.97 22.79 -12.69
C GLU A 99 7.31 22.81 -14.19
N LEU A 100 6.97 21.74 -14.93
CA LEU A 100 7.19 21.69 -16.38
C LEU A 100 6.23 22.58 -17.19
N LYS A 101 5.09 22.99 -16.62
CA LYS A 101 4.09 23.84 -17.28
C LYS A 101 4.34 25.34 -17.05
N THR A 102 5.23 25.70 -16.14
CA THR A 102 5.59 27.08 -15.80
C THR A 102 6.80 27.51 -16.61
#